data_AF-A0AA46BMU7-F1
#
_entry.id   AF-A0AA46BMU7-F1
#
_cell.length_a   1.000
_cell.length_b   1.000
_cell.length_c   1.000
_cell.angle_alpha   90.00
_cell.angle_beta   90.00
_cell.angle_gamma   90.00
#
_symmetry.space_group_name_H-M   'P 1'
#
loop_
_entity.id
_entity.type
_entity.pdbx_description
1 polymer ?
#
loop_
_entity_poly.entity_id
_entity_poly.type
_entity_poly.pdbx_seq_one_letter_code
_entity_poly.pdbx_strand_id
1 'polypeptide(L)'
;MLNKFARSFATKIATPIAKILLRIGLNADAVTTIGALGVCAGALWFFPRGEFAPGVLFITFFVLFDLLDGTMARLSGTTSTWGAFLDSTLDRLADGAVFGGLLLFYARQPHETSATWASLFCLVFAFVTSYARARAEGLGMTGANTGIAERADRLLITLAGAFIVDIANLPSDTLGYILWALAAASALTVWQRMHAVAKEIEKKRTDHTHPMP
;
A
#
# COMPACT_ATOMS: atom_id res chain seq x y z
N MET A 1 -11.53 -0.75 -18.08
CA MET A 1 -12.27 -2.06 -18.21
C MET A 1 -11.50 -3.23 -17.60
N LEU A 2 -10.17 -3.31 -17.73
CA LEU A 2 -9.30 -4.29 -17.04
C LEU A 2 -9.51 -4.34 -15.52
N ASN A 3 -9.63 -3.19 -14.85
CA ASN A 3 -9.85 -3.11 -13.40
C ASN A 3 -11.22 -3.72 -12.96
N LYS A 4 -12.26 -3.68 -13.80
CA LYS A 4 -13.56 -4.34 -13.50
C LYS A 4 -13.48 -5.85 -13.64
N PHE A 5 -12.79 -6.36 -14.66
CA PHE A 5 -12.60 -7.80 -14.87
C PHE A 5 -11.72 -8.41 -13.78
N ALA A 6 -10.59 -7.78 -13.46
CA ALA A 6 -9.70 -8.22 -12.38
C ALA A 6 -10.43 -8.23 -11.02
N ARG A 7 -11.19 -7.17 -10.71
CA ARG A 7 -11.97 -7.09 -9.46
C ARG A 7 -13.10 -8.11 -9.40
N SER A 8 -13.79 -8.37 -10.51
CA SER A 8 -14.81 -9.42 -10.62
C SER A 8 -14.22 -10.82 -10.43
N PHE A 9 -13.07 -11.09 -11.05
CA PHE A 9 -12.35 -12.36 -10.91
C PHE A 9 -11.82 -12.56 -9.48
N ALA A 10 -11.17 -11.54 -8.91
CA ALA A 10 -10.71 -11.58 -7.52
C ALA A 10 -11.87 -11.82 -6.55
N THR A 11 -13.01 -11.16 -6.75
CA THR A 11 -14.21 -11.38 -5.93
C THR A 11 -14.74 -12.81 -6.06
N LYS A 12 -14.75 -13.38 -7.26
CA LYS A 12 -15.19 -14.78 -7.48
C LYS A 12 -14.30 -15.78 -6.74
N ILE A 13 -12.99 -15.55 -6.70
CA ILE A 13 -12.04 -16.40 -5.96
C ILE A 13 -12.16 -16.17 -4.44
N ALA A 14 -12.27 -14.92 -4.01
CA ALA A 14 -12.34 -14.55 -2.60
C ALA A 14 -13.65 -15.01 -1.93
N THR A 15 -14.78 -15.01 -2.65
CA THR A 15 -16.11 -15.32 -2.12
C THR A 15 -16.20 -16.68 -1.41
N PRO A 16 -15.78 -17.82 -1.98
CA PRO A 16 -15.87 -19.12 -1.29
C PRO A 16 -15.03 -19.14 0.00
N ILE A 17 -13.83 -18.55 -0.03
CA ILE A 17 -12.94 -18.47 1.13
C ILE A 17 -13.56 -17.58 2.21
N ALA A 18 -14.05 -16.39 1.83
CA ALA A 18 -14.74 -15.47 2.73
C ALA A 18 -15.94 -16.13 3.43
N LYS A 19 -16.74 -16.93 2.70
CA LYS A 19 -17.85 -17.69 3.30
C LYS A 19 -17.38 -18.72 4.33
N ILE A 20 -16.26 -19.40 4.09
CA ILE A 20 -15.67 -20.35 5.05
C ILE A 20 -15.20 -19.60 6.29
N LEU A 21 -14.46 -18.49 6.12
CA LEU A 21 -13.96 -17.68 7.23
C LEU A 21 -15.10 -17.14 8.10
N LEU A 22 -16.19 -16.66 7.49
CA LEU A 22 -17.39 -16.25 8.21
C LEU A 22 -18.05 -17.41 8.97
N ARG A 23 -18.08 -18.62 8.39
CA ARG A 23 -18.66 -19.81 9.04
C ARG A 23 -17.86 -20.28 10.25
N ILE A 24 -16.54 -20.11 10.25
CA ILE A 24 -15.69 -20.43 11.41
C ILE A 24 -15.65 -19.30 12.46
N GLY A 25 -16.47 -18.26 12.29
CA GLY A 25 -16.67 -17.20 13.29
C GLY A 25 -15.70 -16.02 13.18
N LEU A 26 -14.87 -15.95 12.12
CA LEU A 26 -14.04 -14.77 11.88
C LEU A 26 -14.88 -13.63 11.31
N ASN A 27 -14.63 -12.41 11.78
CA ASN A 27 -15.19 -11.19 11.22
C ASN A 27 -14.16 -10.50 10.30
N ALA A 28 -14.60 -9.49 9.55
CA ALA A 28 -13.75 -8.77 8.60
C ALA A 28 -12.55 -8.11 9.31
N ASP A 29 -12.79 -7.39 10.42
CA ASP A 29 -11.75 -6.69 11.19
C ASP A 29 -10.63 -7.63 11.68
N ALA A 30 -10.98 -8.84 12.11
CA ALA A 30 -10.01 -9.85 12.53
C ALA A 30 -9.15 -10.30 11.34
N VAL A 31 -9.75 -10.50 10.17
CA VAL A 31 -9.03 -10.88 8.94
C VAL A 31 -8.09 -9.77 8.48
N THR A 32 -8.53 -8.51 8.50
CA THR A 32 -7.68 -7.34 8.23
C THR A 32 -6.49 -7.29 9.19
N THR A 33 -6.74 -7.49 10.49
CA THR A 33 -5.70 -7.44 11.52
C THR A 33 -4.68 -8.55 11.35
N ILE A 34 -5.14 -9.79 11.11
CA ILE A 34 -4.26 -10.94 10.86
C ILE A 34 -3.44 -10.73 9.59
N GLY A 35 -4.07 -10.24 8.51
CA GLY A 35 -3.42 -9.89 7.25
C GLY A 35 -2.25 -8.94 7.48
N ALA A 36 -2.53 -7.78 8.05
CA ALA A 36 -1.52 -6.75 8.27
C ALA A 36 -0.40 -7.19 9.22
N LEU A 37 -0.73 -7.87 10.33
CA LEU A 37 0.28 -8.40 11.24
C LEU A 37 1.15 -9.47 10.57
N GLY A 38 0.58 -10.30 9.71
CA GLY A 38 1.31 -11.27 8.90
C GLY A 38 2.26 -10.59 7.91
N VAL A 39 1.81 -9.55 7.21
CA VAL A 39 2.70 -8.74 6.34
C VAL A 39 3.85 -8.13 7.14
N CYS A 40 3.56 -7.52 8.29
CA CYS A 40 4.57 -6.93 9.16
C CYS A 40 5.58 -7.98 9.66
N ALA A 41 5.10 -9.12 10.16
CA ALA A 41 5.94 -10.20 10.63
C ALA A 41 6.82 -10.75 9.51
N GLY A 42 6.25 -10.99 8.32
CA GLY A 42 7.00 -11.46 7.14
C GLY A 42 8.10 -10.49 6.73
N ALA A 43 7.75 -9.21 6.54
CA ALA A 43 8.70 -8.20 6.11
C ALA A 43 9.84 -8.00 7.13
N LEU A 44 9.53 -7.86 8.42
CA LEU A 44 10.52 -7.60 9.46
C LEU A 44 11.30 -8.85 9.87
N TRP A 45 10.79 -10.05 9.57
CA TRP A 45 11.52 -11.29 9.71
C TRP A 45 12.46 -11.46 8.50
N PHE A 46 11.91 -11.73 7.32
CA PHE A 46 12.68 -12.22 6.17
C PHE A 46 13.59 -11.16 5.54
N PHE A 47 13.12 -9.93 5.34
CA PHE A 47 13.87 -8.95 4.57
C PHE A 47 15.19 -8.53 5.23
N PRO A 48 15.27 -8.24 6.54
CA PRO A 48 16.55 -7.92 7.19
C PRO A 48 17.62 -9.02 7.08
N ARG A 49 17.23 -10.27 6.80
CA ARG A 49 18.13 -11.41 6.55
C ARG A 49 18.51 -11.60 5.09
N GLY A 50 17.94 -10.81 4.18
CA GLY A 50 18.11 -10.99 2.74
C GLY A 50 17.33 -12.17 2.16
N GLU A 51 16.42 -12.78 2.94
CA GLU A 51 15.59 -13.89 2.51
C GLU A 51 14.37 -13.38 1.72
N PHE A 52 14.59 -12.66 0.62
CA PHE A 52 13.53 -11.89 -0.04
C PHE A 52 12.46 -12.78 -0.69
N ALA A 53 12.83 -13.83 -1.41
CA ALA A 53 11.90 -14.71 -2.08
C ALA A 53 10.92 -15.41 -1.11
N PRO A 54 11.38 -16.12 -0.05
CA PRO A 54 10.46 -16.68 0.93
C PRO A 54 9.68 -15.59 1.69
N GLY A 55 10.30 -14.44 1.97
CA GLY A 55 9.63 -13.29 2.55
C GLY A 55 8.47 -12.77 1.70
N VAL A 56 8.69 -12.61 0.39
CA VAL A 56 7.67 -12.17 -0.56
C VAL A 56 6.54 -13.19 -0.66
N LEU A 57 6.84 -14.48 -0.73
CA LEU A 57 5.80 -15.53 -0.76
C LEU A 57 4.93 -15.47 0.51
N PHE A 58 5.57 -15.34 1.68
CA PHE A 58 4.87 -15.20 2.95
C PHE A 58 4.01 -13.93 3.01
N ILE A 59 4.58 -12.78 2.66
CA ILE A 59 3.85 -11.50 2.63
C ILE A 59 2.68 -11.57 1.66
N THR A 60 2.89 -12.10 0.45
CA THR A 60 1.86 -12.21 -0.58
C THR A 60 0.68 -13.03 -0.09
N PHE A 61 0.92 -14.13 0.63
CA PHE A 61 -0.15 -14.92 1.26
C PHE A 61 -1.03 -14.07 2.19
N PHE A 62 -0.44 -13.20 3.01
CA PHE A 62 -1.18 -12.33 3.92
C PHE A 62 -1.79 -11.09 3.23
N VAL A 63 -1.19 -10.57 2.16
CA VAL A 63 -1.79 -9.50 1.34
C VAL A 63 -3.12 -9.96 0.72
N LEU A 64 -3.30 -11.26 0.47
CA LEU A 64 -4.59 -11.80 0.02
C LEU A 64 -5.71 -11.65 1.06
N PHE A 65 -5.39 -11.45 2.35
CA PHE A 65 -6.39 -11.26 3.40
C PHE A 65 -7.13 -9.92 3.26
N ASP A 66 -6.47 -8.87 2.74
CA ASP A 66 -7.09 -7.57 2.39
C ASP A 66 -8.13 -7.71 1.25
N LEU A 67 -8.08 -8.78 0.46
CA LEU A 67 -9.14 -9.06 -0.53
C LEU A 67 -10.32 -9.81 0.11
N LEU A 68 -10.03 -10.58 1.16
CA LEU A 68 -11.00 -11.40 1.88
C LEU A 68 -11.84 -10.54 2.83
N ASP A 69 -11.25 -9.64 3.59
CA ASP A 69 -11.96 -8.81 4.57
C ASP A 69 -13.06 -7.93 3.94
N GLY A 70 -12.80 -7.26 2.82
CA GLY A 70 -13.78 -6.42 2.13
C GLY A 70 -14.88 -7.28 1.50
N THR A 71 -14.55 -8.50 1.07
CA THR A 71 -15.54 -9.47 0.61
C THR A 71 -16.39 -9.98 1.77
N MET A 72 -15.78 -10.28 2.91
CA MET A 72 -16.46 -10.70 4.13
C MET A 72 -17.41 -9.59 4.62
N ALA A 73 -16.94 -8.35 4.77
CA ALA A 73 -17.75 -7.22 5.21
C ALA A 73 -18.98 -6.99 4.32
N ARG A 74 -18.84 -7.17 3.00
CA ARG A 74 -19.98 -7.11 2.06
C ARG A 74 -20.94 -8.27 2.24
N LEU A 75 -20.44 -9.49 2.41
CA LEU A 75 -21.26 -10.70 2.58
C LEU A 75 -22.00 -10.72 3.92
N SER A 76 -21.39 -10.22 4.99
CA SER A 76 -21.99 -10.14 6.33
C SER A 76 -22.80 -8.86 6.56
N GLY A 77 -22.80 -7.90 5.62
CA GLY A 77 -23.50 -6.62 5.79
C GLY A 77 -22.86 -5.70 6.85
N THR A 78 -21.57 -5.87 7.16
CA THR A 78 -20.86 -5.16 8.23
C THR A 78 -19.88 -4.10 7.72
N THR A 79 -20.06 -3.60 6.49
CA THR A 79 -19.27 -2.46 5.98
C THR A 79 -19.47 -1.23 6.87
N SER A 80 -18.38 -0.66 7.38
CA SER A 80 -18.44 0.43 8.37
C SER A 80 -17.30 1.44 8.19
N THR A 81 -17.48 2.64 8.75
CA THR A 81 -16.43 3.66 8.83
C THR A 81 -15.25 3.23 9.70
N TRP A 82 -15.52 2.44 10.75
CA TRP A 82 -14.48 1.81 11.57
C TRP A 82 -13.63 0.84 10.75
N GLY A 83 -14.25 -0.08 10.00
CA GLY A 83 -13.52 -1.02 9.15
C GLY A 83 -12.66 -0.32 8.11
N ALA A 84 -13.18 0.73 7.47
CA ALA A 84 -12.40 1.55 6.53
C ALA A 84 -11.22 2.26 7.22
N PHE A 85 -11.42 2.78 8.45
CA PHE A 85 -10.35 3.38 9.23
C PHE A 85 -9.28 2.34 9.61
N LEU A 86 -9.70 1.16 10.06
CA LEU A 86 -8.83 0.05 10.45
C LEU A 86 -7.97 -0.45 9.27
N ASP A 87 -8.61 -0.84 8.16
CA ASP A 87 -7.97 -1.27 6.90
C ASP A 87 -6.91 -0.27 6.46
N SER A 88 -7.33 0.99 6.37
CA SER A 88 -6.43 2.05 5.97
C SER A 88 -5.26 2.20 6.97
N THR A 89 -5.49 2.14 8.28
CA THR A 89 -4.41 2.30 9.28
C THR A 89 -3.40 1.16 9.21
N LEU A 90 -3.90 -0.07 9.09
CA LEU A 90 -3.10 -1.28 9.02
C LEU A 90 -2.30 -1.38 7.72
N ASP A 91 -2.86 -0.91 6.60
CA ASP A 91 -2.14 -0.73 5.33
C ASP A 91 -0.85 0.08 5.49
N ARG A 92 -0.89 1.14 6.31
CA ARG A 92 0.28 2.01 6.55
C ARG A 92 1.32 1.32 7.41
N LEU A 93 0.90 0.52 8.39
CA LEU A 93 1.82 -0.32 9.16
C LEU A 93 2.49 -1.36 8.26
N ALA A 94 1.73 -2.02 7.39
CA ALA A 94 2.24 -3.00 6.44
C ALA A 94 3.24 -2.38 5.44
N ASP A 95 2.90 -1.26 4.80
CA ASP A 95 3.81 -0.52 3.91
C ASP A 95 5.10 -0.12 4.66
N GLY A 96 4.96 0.38 5.90
CA GLY A 96 6.08 0.74 6.76
C GLY A 96 6.99 -0.45 7.10
N ALA A 97 6.42 -1.61 7.38
CA ALA A 97 7.17 -2.83 7.65
C ALA A 97 7.91 -3.36 6.42
N VAL A 98 7.28 -3.32 5.23
CA VAL A 98 7.89 -3.72 3.95
C VAL A 98 9.13 -2.87 3.65
N PHE A 99 8.98 -1.54 3.59
CA PHE A 99 10.11 -0.66 3.31
C PHE A 99 11.11 -0.59 4.47
N GLY A 100 10.64 -0.71 5.72
CA GLY A 100 11.49 -0.77 6.90
C GLY A 100 12.36 -2.04 6.92
N GLY A 101 11.81 -3.19 6.54
CA GLY A 101 12.56 -4.44 6.44
C GLY A 101 13.67 -4.37 5.38
N LEU A 102 13.38 -3.79 4.22
CA LEU A 102 14.39 -3.52 3.18
C LEU A 102 15.44 -2.50 3.64
N LEU A 103 15.02 -1.44 4.31
CA LEU A 103 15.93 -0.46 4.89
C LEU A 103 16.90 -1.10 5.89
N LEU A 104 16.39 -1.96 6.78
CA LEU A 104 17.19 -2.68 7.76
C LEU A 104 18.20 -3.64 7.11
N PHE A 105 17.84 -4.27 5.99
CA PHE A 105 18.77 -5.07 5.21
C PHE A 105 19.90 -4.20 4.65
N TYR A 106 19.55 -3.18 3.86
CA TYR A 106 20.53 -2.38 3.15
C TYR A 106 21.42 -1.54 4.07
N ALA A 107 20.89 -1.08 5.20
CA ALA A 107 21.66 -0.35 6.21
C ALA A 107 22.81 -1.16 6.82
N ARG A 108 22.77 -2.50 6.70
CA ARG A 108 23.83 -3.40 7.19
C ARG A 108 24.86 -3.75 6.11
N GLN A 109 24.64 -3.34 4.87
CA GLN A 109 25.51 -3.67 3.74
C GLN A 109 26.50 -2.51 3.47
N PRO A 110 27.83 -2.72 3.60
CA PRO A 110 28.83 -1.65 3.55
C PRO A 110 28.84 -0.80 2.27
N HIS A 111 28.37 -1.35 1.15
CA HIS A 111 28.42 -0.70 -0.17
C HIS A 111 27.04 -0.30 -0.72
N GLU A 112 25.96 -0.50 0.05
CA GLU A 112 24.58 -0.27 -0.41
C GLU A 112 23.93 0.98 0.22
N THR A 113 24.75 2.01 0.51
CA THR A 113 24.26 3.29 1.04
C THR A 113 23.19 3.90 0.13
N SER A 114 23.33 3.75 -1.19
CA SER A 114 22.33 4.22 -2.17
C SER A 114 20.97 3.53 -2.01
N ALA A 115 20.94 2.19 -1.93
CA ALA A 115 19.72 1.43 -1.74
C ALA A 115 19.08 1.65 -0.35
N THR A 116 19.91 1.95 0.66
CA THR A 116 19.47 2.38 1.98
C THR A 116 18.65 3.68 1.88
N TRP A 117 19.19 4.71 1.20
CA TRP A 117 18.46 5.95 0.97
C TRP A 117 17.19 5.75 0.13
N ALA A 118 17.26 4.92 -0.92
CA ALA A 118 16.10 4.60 -1.74
C ALA A 118 14.96 3.97 -0.90
N SER A 119 15.30 3.03 -0.01
CA SER A 119 14.35 2.39 0.92
C SER A 119 13.74 3.41 1.88
N LEU A 120 14.55 4.32 2.43
CA LEU A 120 14.08 5.39 3.31
C LEU A 120 13.12 6.34 2.58
N PHE A 121 13.44 6.76 1.35
CA PHE A 121 12.56 7.61 0.56
C PHE A 121 11.25 6.90 0.21
N CYS A 122 11.29 5.62 -0.17
CA CYS A 122 10.08 4.84 -0.39
C CYS A 122 9.19 4.80 0.85
N LEU A 123 9.78 4.54 2.04
CA LEU A 123 9.07 4.56 3.30
C LEU A 123 8.39 5.92 3.53
N VAL A 124 9.15 7.02 3.46
CA VAL A 124 8.59 8.37 3.70
C VAL A 124 7.48 8.69 2.69
N PHE A 125 7.70 8.47 1.40
CA PHE A 125 6.70 8.80 0.39
C PHE A 125 5.48 7.86 0.42
N ALA A 126 5.60 6.60 0.86
CA ALA A 126 4.44 5.73 1.08
C ALA A 126 3.49 6.33 2.15
N PHE A 127 4.04 6.90 3.22
CA PHE A 127 3.27 7.61 4.24
C PHE A 127 2.74 8.95 3.73
N VAL A 128 3.58 9.79 3.11
CA VAL A 128 3.18 11.13 2.66
C VAL A 128 2.10 11.06 1.57
N THR A 129 2.20 10.13 0.62
CA THR A 129 1.15 9.94 -0.39
C THR A 129 -0.19 9.63 0.28
N SER A 130 -0.22 8.65 1.19
CA SER A 130 -1.43 8.26 1.93
C SER A 130 -1.97 9.40 2.79
N TYR A 131 -1.10 10.12 3.50
CA TYR A 131 -1.48 11.26 4.34
C TYR A 131 -2.04 12.42 3.53
N ALA A 132 -1.43 12.79 2.40
CA ALA A 132 -1.91 13.87 1.55
C ALA A 132 -3.36 13.62 1.08
N ARG A 133 -3.69 12.36 0.76
CA ARG A 133 -5.06 11.96 0.42
C ARG A 133 -5.99 12.04 1.62
N ALA A 134 -5.64 11.40 2.73
CA ALA A 134 -6.48 11.41 3.93
C ALA A 134 -6.73 12.84 4.46
N ARG A 135 -5.71 13.70 4.42
CA ARG A 135 -5.82 15.10 4.84
C ARG A 135 -6.69 15.92 3.89
N ALA A 136 -6.60 15.69 2.58
CA ALA A 136 -7.48 16.33 1.61
C ALA A 136 -8.94 15.91 1.82
N GLU A 137 -9.22 14.62 1.97
CA GLU A 137 -10.57 14.11 2.25
C GLU A 137 -11.13 14.68 3.56
N GLY A 138 -10.31 14.78 4.62
CA GLY A 138 -10.68 15.42 5.88
C GLY A 138 -10.95 16.93 5.80
N LEU A 139 -10.48 17.59 4.75
CA LEU A 139 -10.80 18.99 4.42
C LEU A 139 -12.00 19.10 3.46
N GLY A 140 -12.68 18.00 3.14
CA GLY A 140 -13.75 17.97 2.15
C GLY A 140 -13.28 18.20 0.71
N MET A 141 -12.01 17.87 0.43
CA MET A 141 -11.39 17.98 -0.90
C MET A 141 -11.28 16.59 -1.54
N THR A 142 -11.38 16.53 -2.86
CA THR A 142 -11.35 15.27 -3.62
C THR A 142 -10.22 15.18 -4.64
N GLY A 143 -9.52 16.29 -4.90
CA GLY A 143 -8.42 16.39 -5.88
C GLY A 143 -7.23 15.45 -5.59
N ALA A 144 -7.05 15.01 -4.34
CA ALA A 144 -5.99 14.08 -3.97
C ALA A 144 -6.25 12.61 -4.38
N ASN A 145 -7.36 12.30 -5.04
CA ASN A 145 -7.62 10.99 -5.66
C ASN A 145 -6.81 10.74 -6.96
N THR A 146 -5.88 11.64 -7.28
CA THR A 146 -4.96 11.53 -8.42
C THR A 146 -3.62 10.92 -8.00
N GLY A 147 -2.81 10.48 -8.97
CA GLY A 147 -1.49 9.90 -8.72
C GLY A 147 -1.11 8.83 -9.73
N ILE A 148 0.20 8.69 -10.01
CA ILE A 148 0.74 7.63 -10.88
C ILE A 148 1.23 6.40 -10.10
N ALA A 149 1.52 6.56 -8.80
CA ALA A 149 2.00 5.50 -7.94
C ALA A 149 1.00 5.28 -6.79
N GLU A 150 0.01 4.41 -7.04
CA GLU A 150 -0.91 3.99 -5.99
C GLU A 150 -0.27 2.95 -5.06
N ARG A 151 -0.92 2.66 -3.94
CA ARG A 151 -0.42 1.69 -2.95
C ARG A 151 -0.19 0.32 -3.59
N ALA A 152 -1.18 -0.18 -4.34
CA ALA A 152 -1.10 -1.50 -4.97
C ALA A 152 0.09 -1.59 -5.94
N ASP A 153 0.36 -0.53 -6.70
CA ASP A 153 1.50 -0.49 -7.64
C ASP A 153 2.83 -0.55 -6.90
N ARG A 154 2.99 0.25 -5.83
CA ARG A 154 4.21 0.23 -5.01
C ARG A 154 4.45 -1.15 -4.42
N LEU A 155 3.44 -1.73 -3.77
CA LEU A 155 3.57 -3.03 -3.13
C LEU A 155 3.89 -4.11 -4.15
N LEU A 156 3.19 -4.12 -5.29
CA LEU A 156 3.44 -5.09 -6.37
C LEU A 156 4.86 -4.98 -6.92
N ILE A 157 5.31 -3.77 -7.28
CA ILE A 157 6.64 -3.55 -7.86
C ILE A 157 7.74 -3.91 -6.85
N THR A 158 7.57 -3.53 -5.58
CA THR A 158 8.55 -3.86 -4.53
C THR A 158 8.62 -5.37 -4.30
N LEU A 159 7.49 -6.05 -4.11
CA LEU A 159 7.46 -7.49 -3.85
C LEU A 159 7.94 -8.30 -5.06
N ALA A 160 7.46 -7.98 -6.26
CA ALA A 160 7.91 -8.65 -7.48
C ALA A 160 9.41 -8.40 -7.73
N GLY A 161 9.87 -7.17 -7.56
CA GLY A 161 11.28 -6.82 -7.70
C GLY A 161 12.17 -7.58 -6.73
N ALA A 162 11.79 -7.63 -5.44
CA ALA A 162 12.53 -8.36 -4.42
C ALA A 162 12.57 -9.88 -4.69
N PHE A 163 11.44 -10.46 -5.12
CA PHE A 163 11.36 -11.87 -5.48
C PHE A 163 12.23 -12.22 -6.69
N ILE A 164 12.17 -11.41 -7.75
CA ILE A 164 12.96 -11.62 -8.97
C ILE A 164 14.45 -11.49 -8.67
N VAL A 165 14.86 -10.46 -7.94
CA VAL A 165 16.28 -10.23 -7.60
C VAL A 165 16.86 -11.42 -6.84
N ASP A 166 16.12 -12.00 -5.89
CA ASP A 166 16.60 -13.14 -5.10
C ASP A 166 16.59 -14.44 -5.91
N ILE A 167 15.49 -14.78 -6.59
CA ILE A 167 15.38 -16.03 -7.38
C ILE A 167 16.36 -16.06 -8.56
N ALA A 168 16.54 -14.93 -9.25
CA ALA A 168 17.46 -14.83 -10.38
C ALA A 168 18.91 -14.55 -9.93
N ASN A 169 19.16 -14.46 -8.63
CA ASN A 169 20.46 -14.17 -8.03
C ASN A 169 21.14 -12.94 -8.67
N LEU A 170 20.36 -11.88 -8.85
CA LEU A 170 20.81 -10.62 -9.44
C LEU A 170 21.69 -9.84 -8.45
N PRO A 171 22.52 -8.90 -8.94
CA PRO A 171 23.29 -8.01 -8.09
C PRO A 171 22.42 -7.32 -7.01
N SER A 172 22.95 -7.19 -5.80
CA SER A 172 22.24 -6.70 -4.60
C SER A 172 21.69 -5.27 -4.75
N ASP A 173 22.33 -4.46 -5.58
CA ASP A 173 21.96 -3.09 -5.92
C ASP A 173 20.77 -3.00 -6.90
N THR A 174 20.43 -4.10 -7.59
CA THR A 174 19.35 -4.14 -8.60
C THR A 174 18.01 -3.69 -8.02
N LEU A 175 17.65 -4.20 -6.84
CA LEU A 175 16.43 -3.78 -6.15
C LEU A 175 16.53 -2.32 -5.69
N GLY A 176 17.73 -1.81 -5.38
CA GLY A 176 17.97 -0.40 -5.11
C GLY A 176 17.57 0.53 -6.26
N TYR A 177 17.84 0.15 -7.51
CA TYR A 177 17.38 0.92 -8.68
C TYR A 177 15.85 0.94 -8.82
N ILE A 178 15.19 -0.20 -8.55
CA ILE A 178 13.73 -0.30 -8.54
C ILE A 178 13.14 0.62 -7.45
N LEU A 179 13.74 0.62 -6.26
CA LEU A 179 13.33 1.48 -5.15
C LEU A 179 13.52 2.96 -5.48
N TRP A 180 14.58 3.35 -6.18
CA TRP A 180 14.74 4.74 -6.64
C TRP A 180 13.65 5.16 -7.62
N ALA A 181 13.32 4.30 -8.59
CA ALA A 181 12.23 4.57 -9.53
C ALA A 181 10.88 4.73 -8.79
N LEU A 182 10.63 3.87 -7.79
CA LEU A 182 9.44 3.94 -6.94
C LEU A 182 9.41 5.21 -6.07
N ALA A 183 10.54 5.60 -5.48
CA ALA A 183 10.66 6.82 -4.70
C ALA A 183 10.36 8.05 -5.57
N ALA A 184 10.91 8.11 -6.78
CA ALA A 184 10.64 9.19 -7.73
C ALA A 184 9.17 9.23 -8.16
N ALA A 185 8.58 8.09 -8.51
CA ALA A 185 7.15 8.00 -8.88
C ALA A 185 6.23 8.40 -7.72
N SER A 186 6.61 8.05 -6.49
CA SER A 186 5.87 8.41 -5.28
C SER A 186 5.98 9.91 -4.97
N ALA A 187 7.17 10.51 -5.12
CA ALA A 187 7.38 11.94 -5.00
C ALA A 187 6.56 12.74 -6.03
N LEU A 188 6.56 12.29 -7.29
CA LEU A 188 5.71 12.87 -8.33
C LEU A 188 4.23 12.76 -7.99
N THR A 189 3.80 11.63 -7.41
CA THR A 189 2.43 11.44 -6.96
C THR A 189 2.06 12.40 -5.82
N VAL A 190 2.96 12.63 -4.85
CA VAL A 190 2.74 13.65 -3.80
C VAL A 190 2.54 15.03 -4.43
N TRP A 191 3.41 15.42 -5.36
CA TRP A 191 3.30 16.70 -6.05
C TRP A 191 1.98 16.83 -6.82
N GLN A 192 1.58 15.79 -7.57
CA GLN A 192 0.30 15.75 -8.29
C GLN A 192 -0.89 15.97 -7.35
N ARG A 193 -0.91 15.28 -6.20
CA ARG A 193 -1.97 15.42 -5.20
C ARG A 193 -2.01 16.82 -4.60
N MET A 194 -0.86 17.36 -4.21
CA MET A 194 -0.77 18.71 -3.66
C MET A 194 -1.26 19.76 -4.67
N HIS A 195 -0.85 19.65 -5.93
CA HIS A 195 -1.26 20.56 -7.00
C HIS A 195 -2.76 20.49 -7.28
N ALA A 196 -3.32 19.28 -7.32
CA ALA A 196 -4.75 19.07 -7.54
C ALA A 196 -5.59 19.68 -6.40
N VAL A 197 -5.17 19.51 -5.14
CA VAL A 197 -5.84 20.10 -3.98
C VAL A 197 -5.72 21.62 -3.97
N ALA A 198 -4.54 22.17 -4.29
CA ALA A 198 -4.34 23.61 -4.38
C ALA A 198 -5.29 24.26 -5.41
N LYS A 199 -5.43 23.64 -6.60
CA LYS A 199 -6.39 24.09 -7.62
C LYS A 199 -7.84 23.99 -7.16
N GLU A 200 -8.21 22.92 -6.45
CA GLU A 200 -9.57 22.77 -5.92
C GLU A 200 -9.90 23.85 -4.89
N ILE A 201 -8.95 24.19 -4.01
CA ILE A 201 -9.09 25.27 -3.03
C ILE A 201 -9.27 26.62 -3.72
N GLU A 202 -8.45 26.91 -4.73
CA GLU A 202 -8.54 28.16 -5.49
C GLU A 202 -9.90 28.31 -6.18
N LYS A 203 -10.39 27.23 -6.80
CA LYS A 203 -11.72 27.20 -7.44
C LYS A 203 -12.85 27.44 -6.44
N LYS A 204 -12.83 26.79 -5.28
CA LYS A 204 -13.86 27.01 -4.24
C LYS A 204 -13.84 28.46 -3.74
N ARG A 205 -12.65 29.09 -3.65
CA ARG A 205 -12.52 30.50 -3.27
C ARG A 205 -13.15 31.43 -4.31
N THR A 206 -12.92 31.19 -5.61
CA THR A 206 -13.52 32.01 -6.68
C THR A 206 -15.03 31.84 -6.79
N ASP A 207 -15.53 30.62 -6.58
CA ASP A 207 -16.97 30.34 -6.64
C ASP A 207 -17.76 30.99 -5.48
N HIS A 208 -17.11 31.26 -4.34
CA HIS A 208 -17.71 31.96 -3.19
C HIS A 208 -17.53 33.49 -3.22
N THR A 209 -16.90 34.04 -4.28
CA THR A 209 -16.77 35.50 -4.47
C THR A 209 -17.88 36.13 -5.34
N HIS A 210 -18.92 35.37 -5.73
CA HIS A 210 -20.15 35.95 -6.27
C HIS A 210 -21.21 36.08 -5.16
N PRO A 211 -21.62 37.31 -4.76
CA PRO A 211 -22.85 37.47 -3.99
C PRO A 211 -24.03 37.07 -4.89
N MET A 212 -24.96 36.29 -4.33
CA MET A 212 -26.29 36.12 -4.89
C MET A 212 -27.00 37.50 -4.93
N PRO A 213 -27.85 37.75 -5.95
CA PRO A 213 -28.33 39.08 -6.36
C PRO A 213 -29.02 39.88 -5.26
#